data_AF-A0A512N5R0-F1
#
_entry.id   AF-A0A512N5R0-F1
#
_cell.length_a   1.000
_cell.length_b   1.000
_cell.length_c   1.000
_cell.angle_alpha   90.00
_cell.angle_beta   90.00
_cell.angle_gamma   90.00
#
_symmetry.space_group_name_H-M   'P 1'
#
loop_
_entity.id
_entity.type
_entity.pdbx_description
1 polymer ?
#
loop_
_entity_poly.entity_id
_entity_poly.type
_entity_poly.pdbx_seq_one_letter_code
_entity_poly.pdbx_strand_id
1 'polypeptide(L)' 'MPRVSEIEEDGGDPILKASFDRQREIYGGLLNPAKVMAHCPPILRAAAILGQSIEQSGLLPKALLPLVYLRVATINGCPF' A
#
# COMPACT_ATOMS: atom_id res chain seq x y z
N MET A 1 -11.02 -10.48 -7.98
CA MET A 1 -10.35 -10.14 -9.25
C MET A 1 -10.36 -8.63 -9.43
N PRO A 2 -9.21 -8.00 -9.66
CA PRO A 2 -9.16 -6.57 -9.94
C PRO A 2 -9.89 -6.28 -11.26
N ARG A 3 -10.53 -5.10 -11.36
CA ARG A 3 -11.22 -4.66 -12.59
C ARG A 3 -10.24 -4.25 -13.69
N VAL A 4 -9.00 -3.96 -13.32
CA VAL A 4 -7.89 -3.61 -14.21
C VAL A 4 -6.80 -4.66 -14.08
N SER A 5 -5.93 -4.76 -15.09
CA SER A 5 -4.78 -5.66 -15.03
C SER A 5 -3.85 -5.30 -13.87
N GLU A 6 -3.16 -6.30 -13.34
CA GLU A 6 -2.12 -6.09 -12.34
C GLU A 6 -0.79 -5.80 -13.05
N ILE A 7 0.01 -4.89 -12.48
CA ILE A 7 1.38 -4.63 -12.90
C ILE A 7 2.32 -5.14 -11.79
N GLU A 8 3.19 -6.08 -12.14
CA GLU A 8 4.16 -6.68 -11.21
C GLU A 8 5.62 -6.30 -11.48
N GLU A 9 5.87 -5.76 -12.67
CA GLU A 9 7.18 -5.31 -13.14
C GLU A 9 7.22 -3.77 -13.14
N ASP A 10 8.34 -3.18 -12.72
CA ASP A 10 8.47 -1.71 -12.65
C ASP A 10 8.65 -1.04 -14.01
N GLY A 11 9.03 -1.81 -15.05
CA GLY A 11 9.19 -1.30 -16.41
C GLY A 11 10.22 -0.19 -16.56
N GLY A 12 11.14 -0.05 -15.60
CA GLY A 12 12.12 1.03 -15.54
C GLY A 12 11.61 2.32 -14.90
N ASP A 13 10.36 2.38 -14.41
CA ASP A 13 9.85 3.54 -13.67
C ASP A 13 10.50 3.60 -12.27
N PRO A 14 11.19 4.70 -11.91
CA PRO A 14 11.92 4.78 -10.65
C PRO A 14 11.00 4.79 -9.42
N ILE A 15 9.77 5.27 -9.53
CA ILE A 15 8.79 5.24 -8.44
C ILE A 15 8.32 3.81 -8.20
N LEU A 16 7.98 3.10 -9.27
CA LEU A 16 7.56 1.71 -9.18
C LEU A 16 8.69 0.84 -8.64
N LYS A 17 9.90 1.00 -9.16
CA LYS A 17 11.07 0.26 -8.70
C LYS A 17 11.29 0.41 -7.19
N ALA A 18 11.36 1.65 -6.71
CA ALA A 18 11.57 1.92 -5.29
C ALA A 18 10.43 1.37 -4.42
N SER A 19 9.17 1.46 -4.88
CA SER A 19 8.01 0.94 -4.15
C SER A 19 7.98 -0.58 -4.12
N PHE A 20 8.26 -1.23 -5.25
CA PHE A 20 8.18 -2.67 -5.42
C PHE A 20 9.31 -3.38 -4.69
N ASP A 21 10.54 -2.87 -4.78
CA ASP A 21 11.69 -3.40 -4.05
C ASP A 21 11.42 -3.38 -2.54
N ARG A 22 10.92 -2.25 -2.02
CA ARG A 22 10.58 -2.11 -0.60
C ARG A 22 9.45 -3.05 -0.16
N GLN A 23 8.42 -3.24 -0.98
CA GLN A 23 7.34 -4.16 -0.64
C GLN A 23 7.80 -5.62 -0.66
N ARG A 24 8.64 -6.01 -1.62
CA ARG A 24 9.22 -7.35 -1.65
C ARG A 24 10.11 -7.59 -0.43
N GLU A 25 10.87 -6.59 0.01
CA GLU A 25 11.68 -6.66 1.24
C GLU A 25 10.81 -6.88 2.49
N ILE A 26 9.73 -6.12 2.66
CA ILE A 26 8.92 -6.14 3.89
C ILE A 26 7.90 -7.29 3.91
N TYR A 27 7.25 -7.54 2.77
CA TYR A 27 6.11 -8.45 2.66
C TYR A 27 6.42 -9.75 1.92
N GLY A 28 7.62 -9.90 1.36
CA GLY A 28 7.98 -11.04 0.51
C GLY A 28 7.30 -11.02 -0.88
N GLY A 29 6.60 -9.93 -1.22
CA GLY A 29 5.85 -9.80 -2.47
C GLY A 29 5.24 -8.42 -2.64
N LEU A 30 4.41 -8.26 -3.68
CA LEU A 30 3.68 -7.01 -3.94
C LEU A 30 2.25 -7.12 -3.41
N LEU A 31 1.80 -6.09 -2.68
CA LEU A 31 0.41 -6.00 -2.25
C LEU A 31 -0.48 -5.64 -3.45
N ASN A 32 -1.69 -6.20 -3.50
CA ASN A 32 -2.64 -5.96 -4.59
C ASN A 32 -2.91 -4.46 -4.86
N PRO A 33 -3.06 -3.57 -3.84
CA PRO A 33 -3.21 -2.15 -4.08
C PRO A 33 -2.04 -1.53 -4.83
N ALA A 34 -0.81 -2.00 -4.61
CA ALA A 34 0.36 -1.52 -5.32
C ALA A 34 0.34 -1.93 -6.80
N LYS A 35 -0.02 -3.18 -7.08
CA LYS A 35 -0.15 -3.70 -8.44
C LYS A 35 -1.21 -2.96 -9.26
N VAL A 36 -2.30 -2.53 -8.62
CA VAL A 36 -3.37 -1.75 -9.25
C VAL A 36 -3.00 -0.27 -9.37
N MET A 37 -2.43 0.35 -8.33
CA MET A 37 -2.02 1.76 -8.37
C MET A 37 -0.79 2.00 -9.25
N ALA A 38 -0.05 0.96 -9.62
CA ALA A 38 1.09 1.05 -10.53
C ALA A 38 0.72 1.59 -11.93
N HIS A 39 -0.56 1.53 -12.32
CA HIS A 39 -1.07 2.24 -13.50
C HIS A 39 -0.91 3.77 -13.40
N CYS A 40 -0.75 4.31 -12.19
CA CYS A 40 -0.48 5.72 -11.94
C CYS A 40 0.58 5.89 -10.82
N PRO A 41 1.88 5.79 -11.14
CA PRO A 41 2.96 5.82 -10.15
C PRO A 41 2.92 7.03 -9.19
N PRO A 42 2.58 8.26 -9.62
CA PRO A 42 2.43 9.39 -8.70
C PRO A 42 1.36 9.17 -7.62
N ILE A 43 0.23 8.52 -7.96
CA ILE A 43 -0.83 8.19 -6.99
C ILE A 43 -0.33 7.13 -6.01
N LEU A 44 0.34 6.07 -6.50
CA LEU A 44 0.95 5.06 -5.63
C LEU A 44 1.89 5.70 -4.60
N ARG A 45 2.78 6.61 -5.05
CA ARG A 45 3.70 7.32 -4.17
C ARG A 45 2.96 8.17 -3.13
N ALA A 46 1.96 8.94 -3.54
CA ALA A 46 1.19 9.78 -2.64
C ALA A 46 0.44 8.96 -1.58
N ALA A 47 -0.19 7.85 -1.99
CA ALA A 47 -0.89 6.93 -1.08
C ALA A 47 0.06 6.31 -0.04
N ALA A 48 1.27 5.92 -0.46
CA ALA A 48 2.29 5.38 0.44
C ALA A 48 2.75 6.43 1.48
N ILE A 49 2.98 7.68 1.07
CA ILE A 49 3.35 8.78 1.97
C ILE A 49 2.22 9.06 2.97
N LEU A 50 0.96 9.08 2.50
CA LEU A 50 -0.19 9.25 3.37
C LEU A 50 -0.26 8.14 4.43
N GLY A 51 -0.11 6.88 4.04
CA GLY A 51 -0.07 5.75 4.98
C GLY A 51 1.04 5.89 6.03
N GLN A 52 2.25 6.25 5.60
CA GLN A 52 3.39 6.47 6.50
C GLN A 52 3.15 7.61 7.50
N SER A 53 2.45 8.67 7.09
CA SER A 53 2.17 9.80 7.98
C SER A 53 1.35 9.41 9.22
N ILE A 54 0.50 8.37 9.12
CA ILE A 54 -0.28 7.87 10.25
C ILE A 54 0.66 7.27 11.31
N GLU A 55 1.61 6.43 10.90
CA GLU A 55 2.61 5.86 11.80
C GLU A 55 3.55 6.93 12.39
N GLN A 56 3.95 7.92 11.58
CA GLN A 56 4.80 9.02 12.02
C GLN A 56 4.12 9.95 13.02
N SER A 57 2.79 10.06 12.99
CA SER A 57 2.05 10.95 13.91
C SER A 57 2.29 10.64 15.38
N GLY A 58 2.58 9.37 15.72
CA GLY A 58 2.84 8.93 17.09
C GLY A 58 1.67 9.11 18.07
N LEU A 59 0.48 9.48 17.58
CA LEU A 59 -0.69 9.76 18.41
C LEU A 59 -1.31 8.51 19.04
N LEU A 60 -0.98 7.32 18.52
CA LEU A 60 -1.46 6.03 19.01
C LEU A 60 -0.27 5.08 19.23
N PRO A 61 -0.35 4.20 20.25
CA PRO A 61 0.56 3.06 20.36
C PRO A 61 0.60 2.24 19.06
N LYS A 62 1.79 1.87 18.61
CA LYS A 62 1.99 1.15 17.32
C LYS A 62 1.12 -0.09 17.19
N ALA A 63 0.92 -0.83 18.28
CA ALA A 63 0.11 -2.04 18.31
C ALA A 63 -1.39 -1.78 18.09
N LEU A 64 -1.89 -0.55 18.30
CA LEU A 64 -3.30 -0.21 18.08
C LEU A 64 -3.61 0.13 16.61
N LEU A 65 -2.64 0.58 15.82
CA LEU A 65 -2.88 1.00 14.43
C LEU A 65 -3.50 -0.14 13.59
N PRO A 66 -2.95 -1.38 13.57
CA PRO A 66 -3.56 -2.47 12.81
C PRO A 66 -4.98 -2.82 13.27
N LEU A 67 -5.27 -2.68 14.56
CA LEU A 67 -6.62 -2.96 15.10
C LEU A 67 -7.63 -1.91 14.65
N VAL A 68 -7.23 -0.63 14.61
CA VAL A 68 -8.07 0.45 14.08
C VAL A 68 -8.31 0.24 12.58
N TYR A 69 -7.29 -0.11 11.81
CA TYR A 69 -7.42 -0.40 10.38
C TYR A 69 -8.41 -1.54 10.14
N LEU A 70 -8.25 -2.65 10.86
CA LEU A 70 -9.17 -3.79 10.78
C LEU A 70 -10.61 -3.40 11.12
N ARG A 71 -10.81 -2.61 12.19
CA ARG A 71 -12.15 -2.17 12.60
C ARG A 71 -12.80 -1.31 11.52
N VAL A 72 -12.08 -0.35 10.97
CA VAL A 72 -12.60 0.55 9.91
C VAL A 72 -12.85 -0.22 8.61
N ALA A 73 -11.94 -1.13 8.23
CA ALA A 73 -12.12 -2.00 7.07
C ALA A 73 -13.38 -2.86 7.20
N THR A 74 -13.60 -3.45 8.38
CA THR A 74 -14.79 -4.26 8.68
C THR A 74 -16.09 -3.44 8.54
N ILE A 75 -16.11 -2.21 9.06
CA ILE A 75 -17.27 -1.31 8.96
C ILE A 75 -17.61 -1.02 7.49
N ASN A 76 -16.60 -0.86 6.65
CA ASN A 76 -16.77 -0.58 5.22
C ASN A 76 -16.97 -1.83 4.36
N GLY A 77 -16.98 -3.04 4.95
CA GLY A 77 -17.09 -4.29 4.21
C GLY A 77 -15.89 -4.57 3.29
N CYS A 78 -14.70 -4.06 3.61
CA CYS A 78 -13.48 -4.36 2.87
C CYS A 78 -13.06 -5.81 3.15
N PRO A 79 -12.99 -6.70 2.13
CA PRO A 79 -12.71 -8.12 2.32
C PRO A 79 -11.20 -8.44 2.33
N PHE A 80 -10.35 -7.43 2.20
CA PHE A 80 -8.89 -7.51 2.16
C PHE A 80 -8.27 -6.75 3.33
#